data_AF-A0A6B0Y6P2-F1
#
_entry.id   AF-A0A6B0Y6P2-F1
#
_cell.length_a   1.000
_cell.length_b   1.000
_cell.length_c   1.000
_cell.angle_alpha   90.00
_cell.angle_beta   90.00
_cell.angle_gamma   90.00
#
_symmetry.space_group_name_H-M   'P 1'
#
loop_
_entity.id
_entity.type
_entity.pdbx_description
1 polymer ?
#
loop_
_entity_poly.entity_id
_entity_poly.type
_entity_poly.pdbx_seq_one_letter_code
_entity_poly.pdbx_strand_id
1 'polypeptide(L)'
;SDTMLVNWFSRIPDVKAAAPRFSSNGEINITKNGGMIETNRIPLLGVDPIQDIQASSAHTTVSEGSYVFSHNSIVLGSNIVRDLGDVHVGDSIEVGVVNRWGQDEVRRFIVSGIATSPGGQGLDYSAVVHIDTLRDMLDRKGYTSSIMVKLHDPSSAENVRDLFLASFVNDDFVAETIEESAEQQLAGFRSGIAMINMIGYFGMMSSAFAIVTIQMMLVNGKTKEIGIMRSIGARRKDILVIFIMQGILIGFIGAAAGTGAGLAYTFYAKETKLSFNNSLPLEVSFDWPKIFQTALTSFGLAVLASLYPSFRATRLLPVEAMRYV
;
A
#
# COMPACT_ATOMS: atom_id res chain seq x y z
N SER A 1 -4.12 29.74 21.06
CA SER A 1 -3.71 28.72 22.04
C SER A 1 -4.55 27.48 21.81
N ASP A 2 -3.94 26.32 21.94
CA ASP A 2 -4.59 25.00 21.90
C ASP A 2 -5.79 24.91 22.86
N THR A 3 -5.65 25.38 24.10
CA THR A 3 -6.74 25.39 25.09
C THR A 3 -7.96 26.17 24.61
N MET A 4 -7.78 27.26 23.86
CA MET A 4 -8.89 28.03 23.29
C MET A 4 -9.65 27.21 22.24
N LEU A 5 -8.94 26.53 21.35
CA LEU A 5 -9.54 25.74 20.27
C LEU A 5 -10.24 24.50 20.84
N VAL A 6 -9.62 23.79 21.78
CA VAL A 6 -10.23 22.65 22.48
C VAL A 6 -11.51 23.08 23.20
N ASN A 7 -11.48 24.23 23.88
CA ASN A 7 -12.68 24.79 24.55
C ASN A 7 -13.75 25.29 23.57
N TRP A 8 -13.38 25.65 22.35
CA TRP A 8 -14.34 26.02 21.32
C TRP A 8 -15.08 24.78 20.82
N PHE A 9 -14.34 23.70 20.52
CA PHE A 9 -14.92 22.43 20.09
C PHE A 9 -15.82 21.80 21.15
N SER A 10 -15.46 21.89 22.43
CA SER A 10 -16.29 21.34 23.52
C SER A 10 -17.64 22.04 23.72
N ARG A 11 -17.87 23.21 23.09
CA ARG A 11 -19.16 23.92 23.12
C ARG A 11 -20.11 23.50 22.01
N ILE A 12 -19.63 22.73 21.03
CA ILE A 12 -20.45 22.27 19.91
C ILE A 12 -21.20 21.00 20.34
N PRO A 13 -22.54 20.96 20.25
CA PRO A 13 -23.33 19.80 20.70
C PRO A 13 -22.95 18.48 20.03
N ASP A 14 -22.54 18.52 18.76
CA ASP A 14 -22.18 17.33 17.99
C ASP A 14 -20.78 16.79 18.34
N VAL A 15 -19.97 17.57 19.06
CA VAL A 15 -18.61 17.19 19.45
C VAL A 15 -18.64 16.50 20.81
N LYS A 16 -18.16 15.25 20.82
CA LYS A 16 -18.02 14.45 22.04
C LYS A 16 -16.77 14.82 22.83
N ALA A 17 -15.64 15.03 22.14
CA ALA A 17 -14.36 15.36 22.75
C ALA A 17 -13.39 15.98 21.74
N ALA A 18 -12.44 16.77 22.21
CA ALA A 18 -11.33 17.29 21.42
C ALA A 18 -10.02 17.16 22.20
N ALA A 19 -8.94 16.78 21.52
CA ALA A 19 -7.63 16.57 22.13
C ALA A 19 -6.50 17.17 21.27
N PRO A 20 -5.58 17.96 21.85
CA PRO A 20 -4.42 18.47 21.16
C PRO A 20 -3.40 17.35 20.95
N ARG A 21 -2.77 17.35 19.79
CA ARG A 21 -1.68 16.45 19.42
C ARG A 21 -0.49 17.24 18.89
N PHE A 22 0.69 16.73 19.18
CA PHE A 22 1.93 17.28 18.64
C PHE A 22 2.74 16.18 17.96
N SER A 23 2.85 16.26 16.63
CA SER A 23 3.63 15.32 15.83
C SER A 23 5.03 15.85 15.58
N SER A 24 6.03 15.00 15.74
CA SER A 24 7.40 15.25 15.33
C SER A 24 8.06 13.95 14.85
N ASN A 25 9.32 14.00 14.45
CA ASN A 25 10.15 12.84 14.19
C ASN A 25 11.35 12.86 15.15
N GLY A 26 11.79 11.68 15.57
CA GLY A 26 12.97 11.52 16.43
C GLY A 26 13.77 10.27 16.10
N GLU A 27 14.78 10.04 16.91
CA GLU A 27 15.64 8.87 16.91
C GLU A 27 15.43 8.13 18.24
N ILE A 28 15.36 6.80 18.21
CA ILE A 28 15.26 6.00 19.42
C ILE A 28 16.46 5.07 19.51
N ASN A 29 17.15 5.18 20.64
CA ASN A 29 18.38 4.46 20.94
C ASN A 29 18.17 3.58 22.16
N ILE A 30 18.57 2.31 22.04
CA ILE A 30 18.58 1.35 23.13
C ILE A 30 19.95 0.70 23.24
N THR A 31 20.45 0.56 24.47
CA THR A 31 21.64 -0.24 24.76
C THR A 31 21.20 -1.62 25.24
N LYS A 32 21.44 -2.67 24.44
CA LYS A 32 21.10 -4.05 24.78
C LYS A 32 22.29 -4.97 24.53
N ASN A 33 22.62 -5.84 25.49
CA ASN A 33 23.74 -6.79 25.40
C ASN A 33 25.10 -6.16 25.06
N GLY A 34 25.36 -4.93 25.50
CA GLY A 34 26.61 -4.21 25.22
C GLY A 34 26.72 -3.62 23.81
N GLY A 35 25.69 -3.79 22.96
CA GLY A 35 25.55 -3.11 21.67
C GLY A 35 24.50 -2.00 21.74
N MET A 36 24.73 -0.92 20.99
CA MET A 36 23.75 0.15 20.80
C MET A 36 22.97 -0.15 19.52
N ILE A 37 21.66 -0.23 19.64
CA ILE A 37 20.73 -0.37 18.51
C ILE A 37 20.03 0.97 18.35
N GLU A 38 20.20 1.59 17.18
CA GLU A 38 19.69 2.91 16.86
C GLU A 38 18.67 2.78 15.73
N THR A 39 17.52 3.46 15.86
CA THR A 39 16.53 3.56 14.79
C THR A 39 16.23 5.01 14.48
N ASN A 40 16.54 5.40 13.25
CA ASN A 40 16.43 6.79 12.80
C ASN A 40 15.05 7.07 12.21
N ARG A 41 14.55 8.28 12.46
CA ARG A 41 13.29 8.84 11.91
C ARG A 41 12.03 8.07 12.29
N ILE A 42 11.85 7.88 13.60
CA ILE A 42 10.60 7.36 14.16
C ILE A 42 9.62 8.52 14.36
N PRO A 43 8.39 8.43 13.82
CA PRO A 43 7.31 9.36 14.15
C PRO A 43 7.02 9.35 15.65
N LEU A 44 7.11 10.52 16.27
CA LEU A 44 6.78 10.77 17.67
C LEU A 44 5.45 11.51 17.74
N LEU A 45 4.52 10.96 18.52
CA LEU A 45 3.21 11.55 18.78
C LEU A 45 3.11 11.97 20.25
N GLY A 46 3.08 13.27 20.49
CA GLY A 46 2.77 13.86 21.78
C GLY A 46 1.26 13.95 21.98
N VAL A 47 0.75 13.35 23.06
CA VAL A 47 -0.67 13.37 23.42
C VAL A 47 -0.88 13.89 24.84
N ASP A 48 -2.01 14.57 25.07
CA ASP A 48 -2.59 14.71 26.41
C ASP A 48 -3.39 13.43 26.70
N PRO A 49 -2.98 12.59 27.65
CA PRO A 49 -3.56 11.27 27.80
C PRO A 49 -5.02 11.30 28.30
N ILE A 50 -5.41 12.33 29.04
CA ILE A 50 -6.78 12.43 29.57
C ILE A 50 -7.73 12.81 28.42
N GLN A 51 -7.34 13.79 27.61
CA GLN A 51 -8.17 14.24 26.49
C GLN A 51 -8.15 13.24 25.32
N ASP A 52 -6.98 12.65 25.03
CA ASP A 52 -6.80 11.74 23.90
C ASP A 52 -7.59 10.43 24.05
N ILE A 53 -7.73 9.90 25.27
CA ILE A 53 -8.59 8.72 25.53
C ILE A 53 -10.06 9.01 25.18
N GLN A 54 -10.52 10.25 25.38
CA GLN A 54 -11.89 10.63 25.05
C GLN A 54 -12.08 10.88 23.56
N ALA A 55 -11.09 11.50 22.91
CA ALA A 55 -11.13 11.89 21.50
C ALA A 55 -10.70 10.77 20.53
N SER A 56 -9.95 9.76 20.98
CA SER A 56 -9.35 8.75 20.13
C SER A 56 -9.46 7.34 20.70
N SER A 57 -9.33 6.35 19.82
CA SER A 57 -9.18 4.93 20.18
C SER A 57 -7.71 4.49 20.23
N ALA A 58 -6.76 5.43 20.21
CA ALA A 58 -5.32 5.13 20.32
C ALA A 58 -4.97 4.28 21.54
N HIS A 59 -5.59 4.57 22.69
CA HIS A 59 -5.37 3.80 23.92
C HIS A 59 -5.83 2.32 23.82
N THR A 60 -6.79 1.99 22.94
CA THR A 60 -7.28 0.61 22.79
C THR A 60 -6.37 -0.28 21.97
N THR A 61 -5.41 0.31 21.25
CA THR A 61 -4.42 -0.46 20.46
C THR A 61 -3.25 -0.93 21.32
N VAL A 62 -3.13 -0.48 22.57
CA VAL A 62 -2.12 -0.96 23.51
C VAL A 62 -2.44 -2.40 23.89
N SER A 63 -1.68 -3.34 23.34
CA SER A 63 -1.85 -4.78 23.59
C SER A 63 -1.18 -5.23 24.88
N GLU A 64 -0.09 -4.57 25.26
CA GLU A 64 0.69 -4.88 26.46
C GLU A 64 0.98 -3.63 27.27
N GLY A 65 0.90 -3.72 28.59
CA GLY A 65 1.21 -2.62 29.50
C GLY A 65 0.08 -1.59 29.63
N SER A 66 0.44 -0.32 29.68
CA SER A 66 -0.47 0.82 29.91
C SER A 66 -0.15 1.97 28.97
N TYR A 67 -1.18 2.77 28.67
CA TYR A 67 -1.03 3.98 27.86
C TYR A 67 -0.09 4.99 28.52
N VAL A 68 0.32 6.02 27.77
CA VAL A 68 1.11 7.13 28.32
C VAL A 68 0.28 7.85 29.36
N PHE A 69 0.75 7.89 30.61
CA PHE A 69 0.15 8.73 31.67
C PHE A 69 1.20 9.58 32.38
N SER A 70 2.47 9.21 32.29
CA SER A 70 3.59 9.90 32.93
C SER A 70 4.44 10.64 31.90
N HIS A 71 5.08 11.72 32.34
CA HIS A 71 5.95 12.54 31.49
C HIS A 71 7.20 11.79 30.99
N ASN A 72 7.59 10.72 31.68
CA ASN A 72 8.73 9.88 31.34
C ASN A 72 8.30 8.49 30.85
N SER A 73 7.02 8.31 30.50
CA SER A 73 6.50 7.08 29.88
C SER A 73 6.43 7.22 28.37
N ILE A 74 6.66 6.11 27.68
CA ILE A 74 6.54 6.01 26.22
C ILE A 74 5.80 4.72 25.87
N VAL A 75 4.89 4.82 24.90
CA VAL A 75 4.27 3.65 24.27
C VAL A 75 4.91 3.47 22.91
N LEU A 76 5.40 2.27 22.62
CA LEU A 76 6.06 1.95 21.36
C LEU A 76 5.17 1.10 20.47
N GLY A 77 5.16 1.38 19.17
CA GLY A 77 4.55 0.48 18.20
C GLY A 77 5.27 -0.86 18.08
N SER A 78 4.53 -1.92 17.81
CA SER A 78 5.05 -3.29 17.74
C SER A 78 6.19 -3.48 16.73
N ASN A 79 6.24 -2.69 15.65
CA ASN A 79 7.33 -2.79 14.66
C ASN A 79 8.60 -2.09 15.16
N ILE A 80 8.48 -0.96 15.85
CA ILE A 80 9.62 -0.31 16.52
C ILE A 80 10.23 -1.26 17.55
N VAL A 81 9.39 -1.95 18.32
CA VAL A 81 9.85 -2.94 19.32
C VAL A 81 10.67 -4.05 18.68
N ARG A 82 10.24 -4.57 17.53
CA ARG A 82 10.96 -5.60 16.76
C ARG A 82 12.29 -5.06 16.21
N ASP A 83 12.28 -3.87 15.65
CA ASP A 83 13.48 -3.23 15.09
C ASP A 83 14.54 -2.95 16.16
N LEU A 84 14.11 -2.62 17.39
CA LEU A 84 14.97 -2.40 18.55
C LEU A 84 15.39 -3.69 19.29
N GLY A 85 15.13 -4.87 18.69
CA GLY A 85 15.58 -6.15 19.23
C GLY A 85 14.73 -6.71 20.37
N ASP A 86 13.40 -6.66 20.24
CA ASP A 86 12.40 -7.16 21.19
C ASP A 86 12.47 -6.50 22.57
N VAL A 87 12.12 -5.21 22.58
CA VAL A 87 11.95 -4.38 23.79
C VAL A 87 10.69 -4.79 24.57
N HIS A 88 10.77 -4.83 25.89
CA HIS A 88 9.65 -5.19 26.75
C HIS A 88 9.14 -3.99 27.56
N VAL A 89 7.91 -4.09 28.06
CA VAL A 89 7.35 -3.10 29.00
C VAL A 89 8.22 -3.06 30.27
N GLY A 90 8.63 -1.87 30.67
CA GLY A 90 9.55 -1.61 31.78
C GLY A 90 10.99 -1.29 31.34
N ASP A 91 11.35 -1.54 30.09
CA ASP A 91 12.68 -1.21 29.56
C ASP A 91 12.89 0.31 29.49
N SER A 92 14.14 0.72 29.67
CA SER A 92 14.56 2.11 29.56
C SER A 92 15.13 2.38 28.17
N ILE A 93 14.58 3.35 27.46
CA ILE A 93 15.04 3.78 26.13
C ILE A 93 15.37 5.27 26.11
N GLU A 94 16.26 5.66 25.21
CA GLU A 94 16.63 7.05 25.00
C GLU A 94 16.02 7.53 23.68
N VAL A 95 15.28 8.64 23.74
CA VAL A 95 14.68 9.26 22.56
C VAL A 95 15.40 10.57 22.33
N GLY A 96 16.03 10.69 21.16
CA GLY A 96 16.67 11.90 20.67
C GLY A 96 15.74 12.65 19.72
N VAL A 97 15.68 13.97 19.86
CA VAL A 97 15.03 14.86 18.90
C VAL A 97 15.94 16.05 18.62
N VAL A 98 15.88 16.55 17.39
CA VAL A 98 16.58 17.80 17.04
C VAL A 98 15.62 18.96 17.31
N ASN A 99 15.99 19.84 18.23
CA ASN A 99 15.16 20.99 18.57
C ASN A 99 15.18 22.05 17.45
N ARG A 100 14.37 23.11 17.60
CA ARG A 100 14.28 24.18 16.58
C ARG A 100 15.58 24.95 16.31
N TRP A 101 16.57 24.83 17.20
CA TRP A 101 17.89 25.46 17.06
C TRP A 101 18.95 24.51 16.50
N GLY A 102 18.56 23.29 16.11
CA GLY A 102 19.50 22.29 15.58
C GLY A 102 20.35 21.62 16.66
N GLN A 103 19.92 21.66 17.93
CA GLN A 103 20.60 20.95 19.01
C GLN A 103 19.90 19.62 19.29
N ASP A 104 20.69 18.59 19.52
CA ASP A 104 20.19 17.27 19.88
C ASP A 104 19.76 17.25 21.35
N GLU A 105 18.48 16.97 21.57
CA GLU A 105 17.87 16.82 22.88
C GLU A 105 17.52 15.35 23.08
N VAL A 106 18.22 14.71 24.01
CA VAL A 106 18.02 13.30 24.35
C VAL A 106 17.38 13.18 25.72
N ARG A 107 16.26 12.46 25.81
CA ARG A 107 15.59 12.17 27.07
C ARG A 107 15.35 10.68 27.22
N ARG A 108 15.48 10.20 28.46
CA ARG A 108 15.23 8.80 28.83
C ARG A 108 13.75 8.58 29.17
N PHE A 109 13.18 7.52 28.63
CA PHE A 109 11.80 7.10 28.85
C PHE A 109 11.76 5.64 29.30
N ILE A 110 10.71 5.31 30.05
CA ILE A 110 10.37 3.94 30.43
C ILE A 110 9.23 3.49 29.51
N VAL A 111 9.42 2.35 28.84
CA VAL A 111 8.39 1.75 27.99
C VAL A 111 7.22 1.33 28.86
N SER A 112 6.11 2.05 28.80
CA SER A 112 4.92 1.76 29.60
C SER A 112 3.96 0.80 28.91
N GLY A 113 3.99 0.74 27.58
CA GLY A 113 3.14 -0.16 26.81
C GLY A 113 3.60 -0.36 25.38
N ILE A 114 3.05 -1.39 24.74
CA ILE A 114 3.31 -1.73 23.34
C ILE A 114 1.97 -1.68 22.59
N ALA A 115 1.93 -0.86 21.53
CA ALA A 115 0.78 -0.71 20.67
C ALA A 115 0.85 -1.65 19.47
N THR A 116 -0.23 -2.40 19.25
CA THR A 116 -0.41 -3.31 18.11
C THR A 116 -1.77 -3.05 17.48
N SER A 117 -1.78 -2.67 16.21
CA SER A 117 -2.99 -2.29 15.49
C SER A 117 -3.35 -3.37 14.47
N PRO A 118 -4.61 -3.86 14.46
CA PRO A 118 -5.06 -4.80 13.43
C PRO A 118 -4.86 -4.20 12.03
N GLY A 119 -4.13 -4.88 11.15
CA GLY A 119 -3.90 -4.45 9.76
C GLY A 119 -2.76 -3.45 9.54
N GLY A 120 -1.97 -3.10 10.56
CA GLY A 120 -0.70 -2.36 10.40
C GLY A 120 -0.80 -0.86 10.12
N GLN A 121 -2.01 -0.28 10.13
CA GLN A 121 -2.24 1.15 9.83
C GLN A 121 -2.45 2.04 11.07
N GLY A 122 -2.09 1.55 12.26
CA GLY A 122 -2.21 2.33 13.50
C GLY A 122 -0.86 2.81 14.03
N LEU A 123 -0.67 2.71 15.34
CA LEU A 123 0.52 3.24 16.04
C LEU A 123 1.75 2.32 15.95
N ASP A 124 1.72 1.29 15.09
CA ASP A 124 2.71 0.21 15.04
C ASP A 124 4.12 0.69 14.64
N TYR A 125 4.18 1.82 13.94
CA TYR A 125 5.40 2.51 13.50
C TYR A 125 5.63 3.84 14.20
N SER A 126 4.87 4.15 15.25
CA SER A 126 4.97 5.43 15.96
C SER A 126 5.24 5.19 17.43
N ALA A 127 5.89 6.16 18.07
CA ALA A 127 6.01 6.19 19.51
C ALA A 127 5.13 7.30 20.08
N VAL A 128 4.40 7.00 21.14
CA VAL A 128 3.52 7.95 21.82
C VAL A 128 4.17 8.38 23.12
N VAL A 129 4.21 9.69 23.37
CA VAL A 129 4.77 10.31 24.58
C VAL A 129 3.82 11.39 25.09
N HIS A 130 4.07 11.90 26.31
CA HIS A 130 3.30 13.03 26.84
C HIS A 130 3.57 14.29 26.00
N ILE A 131 2.51 15.02 25.63
CA ILE A 131 2.62 16.20 24.76
C ILE A 131 3.56 17.27 25.33
N ASP A 132 3.49 17.53 26.63
CA ASP A 132 4.34 18.53 27.27
C ASP A 132 5.81 18.13 27.29
N THR A 133 6.11 16.84 27.44
CA THR A 133 7.48 16.34 27.32
C THR A 133 8.04 16.58 25.93
N LEU A 134 7.26 16.30 24.88
CA LEU A 134 7.70 16.51 23.50
C LEU A 134 7.86 17.99 23.16
N ARG A 135 6.94 18.84 23.67
CA ARG A 135 7.04 20.30 23.56
C ARG A 135 8.30 20.84 24.23
N ASP A 136 8.63 20.34 25.42
CA ASP A 136 9.84 20.76 26.13
C ASP A 136 11.10 20.34 25.36
N MET A 137 11.17 19.08 24.88
CA MET A 137 12.33 18.58 24.12
C MET A 137 12.57 19.33 22.80
N LEU A 138 11.51 19.79 22.14
CA LEU A 138 11.64 20.54 20.87
C LEU A 138 11.76 22.06 21.10
N ASP A 139 11.75 22.48 22.36
CA ASP A 139 11.54 23.86 22.79
C ASP A 139 10.37 24.48 22.01
N ARG A 140 9.15 23.97 22.15
CA ARG A 140 7.94 24.51 21.50
C ARG A 140 6.78 24.54 22.48
N LYS A 141 6.94 25.33 23.54
CA LYS A 141 5.90 25.48 24.58
C LYS A 141 4.61 26.04 24.00
N GLY A 142 3.48 25.39 24.33
CA GLY A 142 2.15 25.79 23.86
C GLY A 142 1.89 25.58 22.37
N TYR A 143 2.79 24.88 21.65
CA TYR A 143 2.59 24.54 20.25
C TYR A 143 1.82 23.22 20.10
N THR A 144 0.91 23.16 19.15
CA THR A 144 0.10 22.00 18.82
C THR A 144 0.09 21.85 17.31
N SER A 145 0.36 20.65 16.80
CA SER A 145 0.36 20.41 15.36
C SER A 145 -1.06 20.19 14.82
N SER A 146 -1.90 19.48 15.58
CA SER A 146 -3.25 19.14 15.18
C SER A 146 -4.16 18.95 16.39
N ILE A 147 -5.46 19.08 16.18
CA ILE A 147 -6.48 18.81 17.19
C ILE A 147 -7.34 17.67 16.66
N MET A 148 -7.37 16.55 17.39
CA MET A 148 -8.25 15.44 17.08
C MET A 148 -9.61 15.70 17.71
N VAL A 149 -10.67 15.65 16.90
CA VAL A 149 -12.05 15.91 17.35
C VAL A 149 -12.88 14.65 17.12
N LYS A 150 -13.55 14.20 18.18
CA LYS A 150 -14.48 13.07 18.14
C LYS A 150 -15.90 13.58 18.16
N LEU A 151 -16.70 13.08 17.22
CA LEU A 151 -18.11 13.43 17.11
C LEU A 151 -19.00 12.37 17.74
N HIS A 152 -20.21 12.77 18.11
CA HIS A 152 -21.27 11.83 18.51
C HIS A 152 -21.79 11.03 17.33
N ASP A 153 -22.00 11.71 16.20
CA ASP A 153 -22.40 11.13 14.93
C ASP A 153 -21.33 11.44 13.87
N PRO A 154 -20.70 10.42 13.26
CA PRO A 154 -19.76 10.63 12.15
C PRO A 154 -20.35 11.44 10.97
N SER A 155 -21.66 11.38 10.75
CA SER A 155 -22.30 12.09 9.63
C SER A 155 -22.26 13.62 9.77
N SER A 156 -22.07 14.14 10.98
CA SER A 156 -21.94 15.57 11.25
C SER A 156 -20.54 16.13 10.94
N ALA A 157 -19.58 15.30 10.51
CA ALA A 157 -18.19 15.71 10.34
C ALA A 157 -18.01 16.85 9.34
N GLU A 158 -18.68 16.80 8.20
CA GLU A 158 -18.64 17.86 7.18
C GLU A 158 -19.21 19.18 7.73
N ASN A 159 -20.35 19.12 8.43
CA ASN A 159 -20.98 20.30 9.02
C ASN A 159 -20.09 20.96 10.08
N VAL A 160 -19.46 20.17 10.95
CA VAL A 160 -18.56 20.68 12.00
C VAL A 160 -17.29 21.26 11.40
N ARG A 161 -16.73 20.61 10.36
CA ARG A 161 -15.58 21.12 9.60
C ARG A 161 -15.90 22.48 8.97
N ASP A 162 -17.02 22.57 8.25
CA ASP A 162 -17.41 23.79 7.54
C ASP A 162 -17.72 24.92 8.52
N LEU A 163 -18.37 24.61 9.66
CA LEU A 163 -18.59 25.55 10.75
C LEU A 163 -17.27 26.07 11.35
N PHE A 164 -16.28 25.20 11.53
CA PHE A 164 -14.97 25.57 12.04
C PHE A 164 -14.24 26.51 11.06
N LEU A 165 -14.16 26.14 9.78
CA LEU A 165 -13.53 26.97 8.76
C LEU A 165 -14.24 28.33 8.59
N ALA A 166 -15.57 28.36 8.70
CA ALA A 166 -16.36 29.60 8.68
C ALA A 166 -16.16 30.46 9.93
N SER A 167 -15.77 29.88 11.06
CA SER A 167 -15.52 30.60 12.31
C SER A 167 -14.10 31.18 12.39
N PHE A 168 -13.15 30.57 11.68
CA PHE A 168 -11.73 30.93 11.68
C PHE A 168 -11.22 31.26 10.26
N VAL A 169 -11.97 32.06 9.50
CA VAL A 169 -11.69 32.38 8.08
C VAL A 169 -10.33 33.05 7.86
N ASN A 170 -9.83 33.79 8.84
CA ASN A 170 -8.57 34.53 8.73
C ASN A 170 -7.34 33.71 9.16
N ASP A 171 -7.55 32.48 9.62
CA ASP A 171 -6.47 31.60 10.07
C ASP A 171 -6.25 30.50 9.03
N ASP A 172 -4.99 30.14 8.77
CA ASP A 172 -4.60 29.10 7.80
C ASP A 172 -4.83 27.68 8.36
N PHE A 173 -6.00 27.41 8.95
CA PHE A 173 -6.33 26.08 9.43
C PHE A 173 -6.77 25.18 8.29
N VAL A 174 -6.23 23.96 8.31
CA VAL A 174 -6.71 22.85 7.49
C VAL A 174 -7.55 21.94 8.39
N ALA A 175 -8.81 21.75 8.02
CA ALA A 175 -9.73 20.84 8.70
C ALA A 175 -10.15 19.76 7.72
N GLU A 176 -9.87 18.52 8.07
CA GLU A 176 -10.16 17.34 7.25
C GLU A 176 -10.89 16.30 8.11
N THR A 177 -11.80 15.57 7.48
CA THR A 177 -12.40 14.39 8.10
C THR A 177 -11.45 13.21 8.05
N ILE A 178 -11.64 12.21 8.92
CA ILE A 178 -10.81 10.99 8.91
C ILE A 178 -10.97 10.27 7.57
N GLU A 179 -12.18 10.29 7.01
CA GLU A 179 -12.52 9.72 5.71
C GLU A 179 -11.76 10.39 4.57
N GLU A 180 -11.68 11.72 4.54
CA GLU A 180 -10.93 12.49 3.54
C GLU A 180 -9.41 12.23 3.65
N SER A 181 -8.85 12.29 4.85
CA SER A 181 -7.42 12.01 5.05
C SER A 181 -7.08 10.55 4.69
N ALA A 182 -7.98 9.60 4.99
CA ALA A 182 -7.83 8.20 4.58
C ALA A 182 -7.93 8.05 3.06
N GLU A 183 -8.87 8.73 2.39
CA GLU A 183 -9.01 8.70 0.94
C GLU A 183 -7.75 9.25 0.25
N GLN A 184 -7.17 10.35 0.74
CA GLN A 184 -5.95 10.91 0.16
C GLN A 184 -4.78 9.92 0.24
N GLN A 185 -4.63 9.23 1.37
CA GLN A 185 -3.61 8.20 1.53
C GLN A 185 -3.87 6.99 0.61
N LEU A 186 -5.13 6.54 0.55
CA LEU A 186 -5.56 5.45 -0.34
C LEU A 186 -5.44 5.82 -1.83
N ALA A 187 -5.60 7.09 -2.20
CA ALA A 187 -5.45 7.57 -3.57
C ALA A 187 -4.01 7.41 -4.07
N GLY A 188 -3.02 7.69 -3.21
CA GLY A 188 -1.60 7.42 -3.51
C GLY A 188 -1.33 5.94 -3.79
N PHE A 189 -1.82 5.05 -2.93
CA PHE A 189 -1.71 3.60 -3.14
C PHE A 189 -2.45 3.12 -4.39
N ARG A 190 -3.67 3.63 -4.63
CA ARG A 190 -4.46 3.33 -5.83
C ARG A 190 -3.72 3.74 -7.11
N SER A 191 -3.08 4.89 -7.10
CA SER A 191 -2.24 5.38 -8.20
C SER A 191 -1.05 4.44 -8.45
N GLY A 192 -0.34 4.02 -7.39
CA GLY A 192 0.76 3.06 -7.50
C GLY A 192 0.33 1.70 -8.08
N ILE A 193 -0.78 1.15 -7.59
CA ILE A 193 -1.36 -0.10 -8.10
C ILE A 193 -1.79 0.06 -9.57
N ALA A 194 -2.38 1.20 -9.94
CA ALA A 194 -2.76 1.48 -11.32
C ALA A 194 -1.54 1.51 -12.26
N MET A 195 -0.43 2.10 -11.82
CA MET A 195 0.83 2.13 -12.59
C MET A 195 1.41 0.72 -12.81
N ILE A 196 1.41 -0.13 -11.78
CA ILE A 196 1.85 -1.53 -11.89
C ILE A 196 0.95 -2.30 -12.88
N ASN A 197 -0.36 -2.14 -12.78
CA ASN A 197 -1.31 -2.76 -13.71
C ASN A 197 -1.09 -2.29 -15.15
N MET A 198 -0.81 -1.00 -15.36
CA MET A 198 -0.52 -0.44 -16.67
C MET A 198 0.72 -1.09 -17.30
N ILE A 199 1.81 -1.25 -16.54
CA ILE A 199 3.01 -1.96 -16.99
C ILE A 199 2.67 -3.42 -17.35
N GLY A 200 1.85 -4.08 -16.53
CA GLY A 200 1.36 -5.44 -16.81
C GLY A 200 0.59 -5.53 -18.13
N TYR A 201 -0.32 -4.59 -18.40
CA TYR A 201 -1.08 -4.56 -19.66
C TYR A 201 -0.20 -4.26 -20.88
N PHE A 202 0.81 -3.41 -20.76
CA PHE A 202 1.81 -3.22 -21.82
C PHE A 202 2.61 -4.50 -22.09
N GLY A 203 3.00 -5.21 -21.03
CA GLY A 203 3.62 -6.53 -21.14
C GLY A 203 2.73 -7.51 -21.91
N MET A 204 1.45 -7.60 -21.54
CA MET A 204 0.46 -8.44 -22.25
C MET A 204 0.34 -8.07 -23.73
N MET A 205 0.24 -6.79 -24.07
CA MET A 205 0.20 -6.34 -25.47
C MET A 205 1.47 -6.70 -26.23
N SER A 206 2.65 -6.47 -25.64
CA SER A 206 3.94 -6.84 -26.23
C SER A 206 4.01 -8.34 -26.53
N SER A 207 3.54 -9.18 -25.59
CA SER A 207 3.43 -10.63 -25.81
C SER A 207 2.48 -11.00 -26.94
N ALA A 208 1.34 -10.29 -27.09
CA ALA A 208 0.42 -10.52 -28.21
C ALA A 208 1.10 -10.25 -29.57
N PHE A 209 1.89 -9.17 -29.69
CA PHE A 209 2.67 -8.91 -30.90
C PHE A 209 3.73 -9.98 -31.16
N ALA A 210 4.36 -10.51 -30.12
CA ALA A 210 5.31 -11.63 -30.25
C ALA A 210 4.60 -12.87 -30.80
N ILE A 211 3.39 -13.20 -30.32
CA ILE A 211 2.57 -14.32 -30.83
C ILE A 211 2.26 -14.10 -32.32
N VAL A 212 1.79 -12.91 -32.71
CA VAL A 212 1.50 -12.59 -34.12
C VAL A 212 2.74 -12.84 -34.99
N THR A 213 3.90 -12.34 -34.55
CA THR A 213 5.16 -12.41 -35.30
C THR A 213 5.61 -13.85 -35.50
N ILE A 214 5.57 -14.66 -34.43
CA ILE A 214 5.97 -16.08 -34.48
C ILE A 214 5.00 -16.89 -35.34
N GLN A 215 3.69 -16.72 -35.14
CA GLN A 215 2.68 -17.40 -35.95
C GLN A 215 2.79 -17.02 -37.43
N MET A 216 3.05 -15.74 -37.73
CA MET A 216 3.27 -15.28 -39.10
C MET A 216 4.50 -15.95 -39.74
N MET A 217 5.59 -16.06 -38.98
CA MET A 217 6.80 -16.78 -39.42
C MET A 217 6.49 -18.26 -39.71
N LEU A 218 5.76 -18.93 -38.83
CA LEU A 218 5.37 -20.34 -38.99
C LEU A 218 4.47 -20.57 -40.22
N VAL A 219 3.50 -19.68 -40.44
CA VAL A 219 2.61 -19.73 -41.62
C VAL A 219 3.42 -19.61 -42.91
N ASN A 220 4.37 -18.67 -42.97
CA ASN A 220 5.22 -18.49 -44.15
C ASN A 220 6.12 -19.70 -44.39
N GLY A 221 6.71 -20.28 -43.33
CA GLY A 221 7.54 -21.47 -43.42
C GLY A 221 6.79 -22.74 -43.85
N LYS A 222 5.47 -22.81 -43.60
CA LYS A 222 4.62 -23.96 -43.97
C LYS A 222 3.80 -23.77 -45.25
N THR A 223 4.12 -22.77 -46.06
CA THR A 223 3.47 -22.49 -47.36
C THR A 223 3.37 -23.71 -48.28
N LYS A 224 4.43 -24.52 -48.40
CA LYS A 224 4.45 -25.74 -49.24
C LYS A 224 3.47 -26.80 -48.74
N GLU A 225 3.44 -27.05 -47.43
CA GLU A 225 2.54 -28.01 -46.78
C GLU A 225 1.07 -27.59 -46.95
N ILE A 226 0.78 -26.29 -46.80
CA ILE A 226 -0.55 -25.71 -47.05
C ILE A 226 -0.97 -25.92 -48.51
N GLY A 227 -0.05 -25.73 -49.46
CA GLY A 227 -0.27 -25.99 -50.89
C GLY A 227 -0.65 -27.45 -51.17
N ILE A 228 0.06 -28.40 -50.58
CA ILE A 228 -0.23 -29.84 -50.71
C ILE A 228 -1.61 -30.18 -50.14
N MET A 229 -1.93 -29.70 -48.93
CA MET A 229 -3.26 -29.90 -48.33
C MET A 229 -4.38 -29.37 -49.22
N ARG A 230 -4.20 -28.18 -49.81
CA ARG A 230 -5.18 -27.59 -50.73
C ARG A 230 -5.34 -28.38 -52.02
N SER A 231 -4.27 -28.98 -52.54
CA SER A 231 -4.32 -29.81 -53.74
C SER A 231 -5.03 -31.15 -53.52
N ILE A 232 -5.00 -31.68 -52.30
CA ILE A 232 -5.74 -32.92 -51.92
C ILE A 232 -7.22 -32.61 -51.56
N GLY A 233 -7.63 -31.34 -51.56
CA GLY A 233 -9.02 -30.92 -51.40
C GLY A 233 -9.36 -30.23 -50.07
N ALA A 234 -8.37 -29.89 -49.23
CA ALA A 234 -8.61 -29.15 -48.00
C ALA A 234 -9.20 -27.75 -48.31
N ARG A 235 -10.26 -27.39 -47.59
CA ARG A 235 -10.93 -26.09 -47.73
C ARG A 235 -10.16 -25.04 -46.93
N ARG A 236 -10.33 -23.76 -47.29
CA ARG A 236 -9.73 -22.63 -46.54
C ARG A 236 -10.08 -22.64 -45.05
N LYS A 237 -11.28 -23.09 -44.70
CA LYS A 237 -11.75 -23.23 -43.31
C LYS A 237 -10.97 -24.29 -42.53
N ASP A 238 -10.52 -25.37 -43.17
CA ASP A 238 -9.82 -26.46 -42.50
C ASP A 238 -8.41 -25.98 -42.08
N ILE A 239 -7.76 -25.23 -42.97
CA ILE A 239 -6.47 -24.57 -42.70
C ILE A 239 -6.63 -23.50 -41.60
N LEU A 240 -7.70 -22.70 -41.65
CA LEU A 240 -7.98 -21.69 -40.63
C LEU A 240 -8.11 -22.32 -39.23
N VAL A 241 -8.86 -23.41 -39.11
CA VAL A 241 -9.09 -24.10 -37.83
C VAL A 241 -7.79 -24.65 -37.25
N ILE A 242 -6.87 -25.18 -38.09
CA ILE A 242 -5.58 -25.68 -37.62
C ILE A 242 -4.77 -24.56 -36.94
N PHE A 243 -4.65 -23.40 -37.58
CA PHE A 243 -3.87 -22.28 -37.04
C PHE A 243 -4.55 -21.62 -35.83
N ILE A 244 -5.88 -21.53 -35.81
CA ILE A 244 -6.63 -21.06 -34.63
C ILE A 244 -6.45 -22.02 -33.46
N MET A 245 -6.55 -23.33 -33.68
CA MET A 245 -6.32 -24.34 -32.63
C MET A 245 -4.90 -24.28 -32.08
N GLN A 246 -3.91 -24.03 -32.95
CA GLN A 246 -2.54 -23.80 -32.52
C GLN A 246 -2.42 -22.55 -31.63
N GLY A 247 -3.10 -21.46 -32.00
CA GLY A 247 -3.19 -20.25 -31.18
C GLY A 247 -3.86 -20.49 -29.82
N ILE A 248 -4.96 -21.25 -29.81
CA ILE A 248 -5.67 -21.65 -28.58
C ILE A 248 -4.76 -22.49 -27.67
N LEU A 249 -4.04 -23.47 -28.21
CA LEU A 249 -3.12 -24.30 -27.43
C LEU A 249 -1.99 -23.47 -26.82
N ILE A 250 -1.37 -22.59 -27.61
CA ILE A 250 -0.32 -21.69 -27.12
C ILE A 250 -0.86 -20.75 -26.05
N GLY A 251 -2.04 -20.16 -26.27
CA GLY A 251 -2.71 -19.30 -25.30
C GLY A 251 -3.06 -20.03 -24.01
N PHE A 252 -3.56 -21.25 -24.10
CA PHE A 252 -3.94 -22.07 -22.94
C PHE A 252 -2.72 -22.46 -22.11
N ILE A 253 -1.67 -22.98 -22.76
CA ILE A 253 -0.42 -23.35 -22.07
C ILE A 253 0.25 -22.12 -21.47
N GLY A 254 0.29 -21.01 -22.22
CA GLY A 254 0.86 -19.75 -21.74
C GLY A 254 0.10 -19.17 -20.56
N ALA A 255 -1.24 -19.15 -20.60
CA ALA A 255 -2.07 -18.71 -19.49
C ALA A 255 -1.90 -19.63 -18.26
N ALA A 256 -1.94 -20.95 -18.44
CA ALA A 256 -1.76 -21.90 -17.35
C ALA A 256 -0.37 -21.78 -16.70
N ALA A 257 0.70 -21.70 -17.50
CA ALA A 257 2.06 -21.55 -17.01
C ALA A 257 2.28 -20.18 -16.35
N GLY A 258 1.75 -19.11 -16.94
CA GLY A 258 1.84 -17.74 -16.40
C GLY A 258 1.10 -17.60 -15.07
N THR A 259 -0.13 -18.10 -15.00
CA THR A 259 -0.90 -18.15 -13.74
C THR A 259 -0.19 -19.01 -12.69
N GLY A 260 0.34 -20.17 -13.08
CA GLY A 260 1.09 -21.04 -12.17
C GLY A 260 2.35 -20.37 -11.60
N ALA A 261 3.15 -19.74 -12.45
CA ALA A 261 4.33 -18.98 -12.02
C ALA A 261 3.97 -17.78 -11.14
N GLY A 262 2.89 -17.06 -11.49
CA GLY A 262 2.36 -15.95 -10.70
C GLY A 262 1.93 -16.41 -9.31
N LEU A 263 1.16 -17.49 -9.22
CA LEU A 263 0.72 -18.08 -7.95
C LEU A 263 1.90 -18.58 -7.11
N ALA A 264 2.90 -19.22 -7.73
CA ALA A 264 4.11 -19.66 -7.04
C ALA A 264 4.88 -18.47 -6.45
N TYR A 265 5.01 -17.38 -7.21
CA TYR A 265 5.62 -16.15 -6.73
C TYR A 265 4.80 -15.50 -5.60
N THR A 266 3.47 -15.45 -5.72
CA THR A 266 2.58 -14.96 -4.67
C THR A 266 2.69 -15.78 -3.39
N PHE A 267 2.78 -17.11 -3.51
CA PHE A 267 3.00 -18.00 -2.36
C PHE A 267 4.36 -17.75 -1.70
N TYR A 268 5.43 -17.65 -2.50
CA TYR A 268 6.76 -17.30 -2.00
C TYR A 268 6.77 -15.94 -1.30
N ALA A 269 6.12 -14.93 -1.87
CA ALA A 269 5.99 -13.59 -1.29
C ALA A 269 5.23 -13.60 0.04
N LYS A 270 4.18 -14.42 0.15
CA LYS A 270 3.41 -14.59 1.38
C LYS A 270 4.25 -15.25 2.48
N GLU A 271 5.00 -16.30 2.16
CA GLU A 271 5.80 -17.04 3.12
C GLU A 271 7.00 -16.24 3.63
N THR A 272 7.67 -15.52 2.73
CA THR A 272 8.83 -14.69 3.06
C THR A 272 8.45 -13.36 3.70
N LYS A 273 7.15 -13.05 3.81
CA LYS A 273 6.63 -11.76 4.30
C LYS A 273 7.41 -10.58 3.70
N LEU A 274 7.57 -10.58 2.37
CA LEU A 274 8.39 -9.60 1.65
C LEU A 274 8.10 -8.18 2.17
N SER A 275 8.99 -7.67 3.03
CA SER A 275 8.96 -6.30 3.49
C SER A 275 9.86 -5.51 2.55
N PHE A 276 9.30 -4.50 1.90
CA PHE A 276 10.14 -3.48 1.26
C PHE A 276 10.72 -2.63 2.40
N ASN A 277 12.02 -2.75 2.70
CA ASN A 277 12.76 -1.86 3.61
C ASN A 277 11.96 -1.38 4.84
N ASN A 278 11.69 -2.26 5.81
CA ASN A 278 10.98 -1.92 7.06
C ASN A 278 9.56 -1.33 6.92
N SER A 279 8.95 -1.35 5.73
CA SER A 279 7.54 -0.97 5.55
C SER A 279 6.60 -2.18 5.65
N LEU A 280 5.30 -1.88 5.86
CA LEU A 280 4.22 -2.81 6.24
C LEU A 280 4.39 -4.20 5.61
N PRO A 281 4.24 -5.29 6.38
CA PRO A 281 4.09 -6.61 5.78
C PRO A 281 2.87 -6.54 4.86
N LEU A 282 3.12 -6.57 3.55
CA LEU A 282 2.05 -6.58 2.57
C LEU A 282 1.24 -7.85 2.81
N GLU A 283 -0.01 -7.68 3.27
CA GLU A 283 -0.89 -8.81 3.43
C GLU A 283 -1.27 -9.33 2.04
N VAL A 284 -0.57 -10.38 1.63
CA VAL A 284 -0.81 -11.02 0.34
C VAL A 284 -2.11 -11.81 0.42
N SER A 285 -3.17 -11.22 -0.11
CA SER A 285 -4.47 -11.86 -0.25
C SER A 285 -4.66 -12.43 -1.66
N PHE A 286 -5.28 -13.61 -1.74
CA PHE A 286 -5.62 -14.26 -3.00
C PHE A 286 -7.01 -13.82 -3.47
N ASP A 287 -7.04 -12.90 -4.43
CA ASP A 287 -8.26 -12.49 -5.12
C ASP A 287 -8.51 -13.42 -6.33
N TRP A 288 -9.17 -14.55 -6.08
CA TRP A 288 -9.51 -15.55 -7.10
C TRP A 288 -10.26 -14.97 -8.30
N PRO A 289 -11.28 -14.10 -8.13
CA PRO A 289 -11.93 -13.42 -9.26
C PRO A 289 -10.95 -12.67 -10.16
N LYS A 290 -10.02 -11.88 -9.60
CA LYS A 290 -9.03 -11.14 -10.41
C LYS A 290 -8.03 -12.05 -11.11
N ILE A 291 -7.59 -13.12 -10.45
CA ILE A 291 -6.68 -14.11 -11.05
C ILE A 291 -7.37 -14.77 -12.25
N PHE A 292 -8.63 -15.17 -12.08
CA PHE A 292 -9.40 -15.76 -13.17
C PHE A 292 -9.65 -14.76 -14.31
N GLN A 293 -9.99 -13.50 -13.99
CA GLN A 293 -10.20 -12.46 -14.99
C GLN A 293 -8.93 -12.19 -15.81
N THR A 294 -7.76 -12.11 -15.17
CA THR A 294 -6.47 -11.87 -15.86
C THR A 294 -6.02 -13.07 -16.70
N ALA A 295 -6.24 -14.30 -16.20
CA ALA A 295 -6.02 -15.52 -16.99
C ALA A 295 -6.93 -15.57 -18.23
N LEU A 296 -8.21 -15.20 -18.07
CA LEU A 296 -9.16 -15.17 -19.18
C LEU A 296 -8.84 -14.08 -20.20
N THR A 297 -8.47 -12.87 -19.75
CA THR A 297 -8.11 -11.77 -20.67
C THR A 297 -6.83 -12.07 -21.43
N SER A 298 -5.80 -12.63 -20.77
CA SER A 298 -4.55 -13.04 -21.44
C SER A 298 -4.78 -14.17 -22.45
N PHE A 299 -5.58 -15.19 -22.10
CA PHE A 299 -5.99 -16.24 -23.04
C PHE A 299 -6.76 -15.66 -24.23
N GLY A 300 -7.74 -14.79 -23.98
CA GLY A 300 -8.50 -14.11 -25.02
C GLY A 300 -7.60 -13.29 -25.94
N LEU A 301 -6.63 -12.57 -25.39
CA LEU A 301 -5.66 -11.78 -26.15
C LEU A 301 -4.78 -12.67 -27.05
N ALA A 302 -4.33 -13.83 -26.55
CA ALA A 302 -3.56 -14.79 -27.35
C ALA A 302 -4.38 -15.36 -28.52
N VAL A 303 -5.66 -15.67 -28.30
CA VAL A 303 -6.57 -16.12 -29.36
C VAL A 303 -6.78 -15.01 -30.39
N LEU A 304 -7.04 -13.77 -29.94
CA LEU A 304 -7.17 -12.60 -30.81
C LEU A 304 -5.91 -12.33 -31.64
N ALA A 305 -4.73 -12.45 -31.03
CA ALA A 305 -3.45 -12.33 -31.72
C ALA A 305 -3.28 -13.41 -32.80
N SER A 306 -3.76 -14.63 -32.57
CA SER A 306 -3.65 -15.74 -33.52
C SER A 306 -4.59 -15.65 -34.74
N LEU A 307 -5.67 -14.87 -34.64
CA LEU A 307 -6.68 -14.75 -35.70
C LEU A 307 -6.11 -14.12 -36.98
N TYR A 308 -5.32 -13.06 -36.85
CA TYR A 308 -4.70 -12.37 -37.99
C TYR A 308 -3.80 -13.28 -38.86
N PRO A 309 -2.77 -13.96 -38.30
CA PRO A 309 -1.93 -14.87 -39.07
C PRO A 309 -2.71 -16.09 -39.59
N SER A 310 -3.67 -16.61 -38.82
CA SER A 310 -4.54 -17.72 -39.26
C SER A 310 -5.32 -17.33 -40.52
N PHE A 311 -5.91 -16.13 -40.55
CA PHE A 311 -6.63 -15.63 -41.72
C PHE A 311 -5.69 -15.45 -42.91
N ARG A 312 -4.49 -14.90 -42.69
CA ARG A 312 -3.49 -14.72 -43.74
C ARG A 312 -3.03 -16.06 -44.35
N ALA A 313 -2.91 -17.11 -43.54
CA ALA A 313 -2.59 -18.47 -44.01
C ALA A 313 -3.58 -19.00 -45.06
N THR A 314 -4.87 -18.67 -44.92
CA THR A 314 -5.91 -19.11 -45.86
C THR A 314 -5.84 -18.45 -47.25
N ARG A 315 -5.18 -17.29 -47.33
CA ARG A 315 -5.05 -16.50 -48.56
C ARG A 315 -3.82 -16.87 -49.39
N LEU A 316 -2.91 -17.70 -48.87
CA LEU A 316 -1.77 -18.20 -49.62
C LEU A 316 -2.25 -19.08 -50.78
N LEU A 317 -1.86 -18.72 -52.01
CA LEU A 317 -2.32 -19.39 -53.23
C LEU A 317 -1.40 -20.58 -53.58
N PRO A 318 -1.97 -21.72 -54.04
CA PRO A 318 -1.20 -22.93 -54.37
C PRO A 318 -0.17 -22.72 -55.50
N VAL A 319 -0.46 -21.79 -56.42
CA VAL A 319 0.35 -21.55 -57.63
C VAL A 319 1.66 -20.79 -57.33
N GLU A 320 1.70 -19.95 -56.29
CA GLU A 320 2.93 -19.24 -55.89
C GLU A 320 3.90 -20.16 -55.13
N ALA A 321 3.38 -21.14 -54.39
CA ALA A 321 4.20 -22.06 -53.59
C ALA A 321 5.03 -23.06 -54.43
N MET A 322 4.65 -23.30 -55.69
CA MET A 322 5.38 -24.19 -56.61
C MET A 322 6.31 -23.45 -57.59
N ARG A 323 6.32 -22.11 -57.61
CA ARG A 323 7.14 -21.30 -58.53
C ARG A 323 8.55 -20.96 -57.99
N TYR A 324 8.83 -21.33 -56.73
CA TYR A 324 10.13 -21.17 -56.06
C TYR A 324 10.94 -22.48 -56.04
N VAL A 325 10.76 -23.34 -57.04
CA VAL A 325 11.61 -24.53 -57.28
C VAL A 325 12.56 -24.23 -58.43
#